data_AF-A0A2V6T6L6-F1
#
_entry.id   AF-A0A2V6T6L6-F1
#
_cell.length_a   1.000
_cell.length_b   1.000
_cell.length_c   1.000
_cell.angle_alpha   90.00
_cell.angle_beta   90.00
_cell.angle_gamma   90.00
#
_symmetry.space_group_name_H-M   'P 1'
#
loop_
_entity.id
_entity.type
_entity.pdbx_description
1 polymer ?
#
loop_
_entity_poly.entity_id
_entity_poly.type
_entity_poly.pdbx_seq_one_letter_code
_entity_poly.pdbx_strand_id
1 'polypeptide(L)'
;MIMGRKRVLLEGIVVGLAGAAAVAIWFLLYDLAEGVPFRTPALLAAALFHGLRDAGALTVTPGLVFEYSLVHGMAFILFGLGTAGLFALVDRDRRVLFGVFMFFCCFEVFALAMIMTLGAWLFHTLPPWTIIGGNLVAGLIMMAILFRDHSVSLGEVLTSVE
;
A
#
# COMPACT_ATOMS: atom_id res chain seq x y z
N MET A 1 -11.60 23.27 -9.51
CA MET A 1 -10.66 24.04 -8.68
C MET A 1 -9.34 23.26 -8.66
N ILE A 2 -8.18 23.87 -8.91
CA ILE A 2 -6.91 23.13 -8.83
C ILE A 2 -6.55 23.02 -7.35
N MET A 3 -6.61 21.81 -6.80
CA MET A 3 -6.13 21.51 -5.46
C MET A 3 -4.70 22.04 -5.32
N GLY A 4 -4.40 22.82 -4.27
CA GLY A 4 -3.05 23.34 -4.08
C GLY A 4 -2.05 22.19 -4.01
N ARG A 5 -0.91 22.28 -4.73
CA ARG A 5 0.11 21.21 -4.81
C ARG A 5 0.50 20.63 -3.44
N LYS A 6 0.55 21.48 -2.39
CA LYS A 6 0.82 21.06 -1.01
C LYS A 6 -0.26 20.14 -0.43
N ARG A 7 -1.53 20.38 -0.75
CA ARG A 7 -2.66 19.57 -0.28
C ARG A 7 -2.61 18.17 -0.88
N VAL A 8 -2.39 18.06 -2.20
CA VAL A 8 -2.25 16.77 -2.90
C VAL A 8 -1.07 15.96 -2.35
N LEU A 9 0.05 16.61 -2.03
CA LEU A 9 1.21 15.95 -1.43
C LEU A 9 0.88 15.40 -0.04
N LEU A 10 0.27 16.19 0.83
CA LEU A 10 -0.09 15.76 2.19
C LEU A 10 -1.13 14.65 2.17
N GLU A 11 -2.17 14.80 1.35
CA GLU A 11 -3.22 13.80 1.13
C GLU A 11 -2.61 12.49 0.64
N GLY A 12 -1.74 12.53 -0.37
CA GLY A 12 -1.06 11.34 -0.87
C GLY A 12 -0.16 10.66 0.16
N ILE A 13 0.54 11.41 1.02
CA ILE A 13 1.32 10.84 2.13
C ILE A 13 0.41 10.17 3.15
N VAL A 14 -0.67 10.84 3.57
CA VAL A 14 -1.62 10.30 4.56
C VAL A 14 -2.29 9.04 4.04
N VAL A 15 -2.80 9.09 2.80
CA VAL A 15 -3.44 7.96 2.13
C VAL A 15 -2.44 6.81 1.94
N GLY A 16 -1.20 7.10 1.53
CA GLY A 16 -0.13 6.11 1.42
C GLY A 16 0.18 5.44 2.76
N LEU A 17 0.37 6.21 3.83
CA LEU A 17 0.63 5.68 5.17
C LEU A 17 -0.54 4.84 5.71
N ALA A 18 -1.78 5.24 5.43
CA ALA A 18 -2.96 4.44 5.77
C ALA A 18 -2.98 3.09 5.05
N GLY A 19 -2.63 3.07 3.75
CA GLY A 19 -2.47 1.84 2.99
C GLY A 19 -1.33 0.96 3.54
N ALA A 20 -0.18 1.57 3.86
CA ALA A 20 0.96 0.86 4.45
C ALA A 20 0.58 0.18 5.77
N ALA A 21 -0.12 0.90 6.65
CA ALA A 21 -0.60 0.40 7.92
C ALA A 21 -1.64 -0.72 7.74
N ALA A 22 -2.57 -0.58 6.78
CA ALA A 22 -3.54 -1.62 6.49
C ALA A 22 -2.88 -2.94 6.09
N VAL A 23 -1.91 -2.89 5.17
CA VAL A 23 -1.15 -4.09 4.76
C VAL A 23 -0.30 -4.64 5.92
N ALA A 24 0.33 -3.78 6.72
CA ALA A 24 1.12 -4.21 7.86
C ALA A 24 0.27 -4.94 8.91
N ILE A 25 -0.93 -4.42 9.20
CA ILE A 25 -1.90 -5.06 10.10
C ILE A 25 -2.39 -6.39 9.51
N TRP A 26 -2.72 -6.40 8.21
CA TRP A 26 -3.13 -7.62 7.52
C TRP A 26 -2.09 -8.74 7.66
N PHE A 27 -0.83 -8.44 7.37
CA PHE A 27 0.24 -9.43 7.48
C PHE A 27 0.60 -9.76 8.92
N LEU A 28 0.46 -8.84 9.87
CA LEU A 28 0.61 -9.16 11.29
C LEU A 28 -0.45 -10.18 11.74
N LEU A 29 -1.70 -10.02 11.31
CA LEU A 29 -2.77 -10.97 11.61
C LEU A 29 -2.53 -12.33 10.93
N TYR A 30 -2.10 -12.31 9.67
CA TYR A 30 -1.72 -13.52 8.93
C TYR A 30 -0.57 -14.27 9.62
N ASP A 31 0.51 -13.57 9.95
CA ASP A 31 1.68 -14.11 10.63
C ASP A 31 1.35 -14.66 12.02
N LEU A 32 0.45 -13.99 12.74
CA LEU A 32 -0.02 -14.45 14.05
C LEU A 32 -0.85 -15.73 13.92
N ALA A 33 -1.67 -15.86 12.87
CA ALA A 33 -2.43 -17.07 12.58
C ALA A 33 -1.51 -18.26 12.23
N GLU A 34 -0.36 -17.99 11.58
CA GLU A 34 0.70 -18.96 11.30
C GLU A 34 1.62 -19.22 12.52
N GLY A 35 1.37 -18.58 13.66
CA GLY A 35 2.10 -18.79 14.92
C GLY A 35 3.46 -18.11 15.01
N VAL A 36 3.85 -17.29 14.03
CA VAL A 36 5.16 -16.60 13.99
C VAL A 36 4.95 -15.12 13.65
N PRO A 37 4.74 -14.24 14.64
CA PRO A 37 4.53 -12.81 14.40
C PRO A 37 5.66 -12.16 13.60
N PHE A 38 5.31 -11.24 12.70
CA PHE A 38 6.25 -10.50 11.84
C PHE A 38 7.13 -11.36 10.91
N ARG A 39 6.74 -12.63 10.69
CA ARG A 39 7.43 -13.51 9.75
C ARG A 39 7.48 -12.93 8.35
N THR A 40 6.38 -12.39 7.83
CA THR A 40 6.31 -11.84 6.47
C THR A 40 7.29 -10.69 6.23
N PRO A 41 7.27 -9.58 7.00
CA PRO A 41 8.22 -8.49 6.78
C PRO A 41 9.67 -8.94 6.99
N ALA A 42 9.94 -9.81 7.96
CA ALA A 42 11.29 -10.33 8.17
C ALA A 42 11.78 -11.20 7.00
N LEU A 43 10.91 -12.05 6.45
CA LEU A 43 11.21 -12.90 5.30
C LEU A 43 11.55 -12.06 4.07
N LEU A 44 10.77 -11.03 3.80
CA LEU A 44 10.96 -10.18 2.63
C LEU A 44 12.20 -9.29 2.77
N ALA A 45 12.52 -8.74 3.94
CA ALA A 45 13.80 -8.07 4.17
C ALA A 45 14.98 -9.03 4.02
N ALA A 46 14.91 -10.24 4.59
CA ALA A 46 15.98 -11.22 4.52
C ALA A 46 16.25 -11.65 3.06
N ALA A 47 15.20 -11.83 2.26
CA ALA A 47 15.33 -12.10 0.83
C ALA A 47 15.91 -10.90 0.06
N LEU A 48 15.43 -9.68 0.34
CA LEU A 48 15.80 -8.47 -0.38
C LEU A 48 17.24 -7.99 -0.09
N PHE A 49 17.66 -8.03 1.17
CA PHE A 49 18.93 -7.42 1.61
C PHE A 49 19.98 -8.43 2.05
N HIS A 50 19.56 -9.60 2.53
CA HIS A 50 20.46 -10.58 3.15
C HIS A 50 20.63 -11.86 2.33
N GLY A 51 20.03 -11.92 1.13
CA GLY A 51 20.19 -13.03 0.19
C GLY A 51 19.60 -14.37 0.67
N LEU A 52 18.64 -14.34 1.58
CA LEU A 52 17.94 -15.55 2.05
C LEU A 52 17.26 -16.25 0.87
N ARG A 53 17.43 -17.58 0.77
CA ARG A 53 16.84 -18.42 -0.30
C ARG A 53 15.98 -19.57 0.21
N ASP A 54 15.86 -19.69 1.52
CA ASP A 54 15.09 -20.73 2.19
C ASP A 54 14.41 -20.16 3.44
N ALA A 55 13.10 -20.39 3.55
CA ALA A 55 12.29 -19.99 4.70
C ALA A 55 12.76 -20.63 6.00
N GLY A 56 13.29 -21.86 5.94
CA GLY A 56 13.72 -22.62 7.12
C GLY A 56 14.93 -22.01 7.83
N ALA A 57 15.71 -21.19 7.13
CA ALA A 57 16.86 -20.47 7.69
C ALA A 57 16.51 -19.08 8.25
N LEU A 58 15.24 -18.66 8.17
CA LEU A 58 14.81 -17.35 8.67
C LEU A 58 14.89 -17.31 10.20
N THR A 59 15.62 -16.33 10.72
CA THR A 59 15.50 -15.88 12.11
C THR A 59 14.84 -14.51 12.12
N VAL A 60 13.64 -14.41 12.68
CA VAL A 60 12.92 -13.14 12.78
C VAL A 60 13.64 -12.24 13.79
N THR A 61 14.06 -11.05 13.33
CA THR A 61 14.69 -10.04 14.18
C THR A 61 14.00 -8.70 14.01
N PRO A 62 13.97 -7.83 15.04
CA PRO A 62 13.42 -6.49 14.91
C PRO A 62 14.08 -5.67 13.78
N GLY A 63 15.37 -5.91 13.50
CA GLY A 63 16.09 -5.26 12.41
C GLY A 63 15.50 -5.57 11.03
N LEU A 64 15.26 -6.85 10.73
CA LEU A 64 14.64 -7.26 9.46
C LEU A 64 13.22 -6.69 9.29
N VAL A 65 12.42 -6.71 10.36
CA VAL A 65 11.07 -6.14 10.34
C VAL A 65 11.13 -4.64 10.03
N PHE A 66 12.05 -3.91 10.66
CA PHE A 66 12.26 -2.49 10.44
C PHE A 66 12.73 -2.17 9.01
N GLU A 67 13.73 -2.91 8.51
CA GLU A 67 14.25 -2.77 7.13
C GLU A 67 13.12 -2.89 6.10
N TYR A 68 12.30 -3.94 6.19
CA TYR A 68 11.18 -4.11 5.28
C TYR A 68 10.10 -3.05 5.47
N SER A 69 9.80 -2.67 6.73
CA SER A 69 8.79 -1.64 7.03
C SER A 69 9.14 -0.29 6.39
N LEU A 70 10.43 0.07 6.31
CA LEU A 70 10.88 1.26 5.61
C LEU A 70 10.63 1.16 4.09
N VAL A 71 11.03 0.06 3.46
CA VAL A 71 10.80 -0.18 2.03
C VAL A 71 9.32 -0.14 1.69
N HIS A 72 8.52 -0.85 2.48
CA HIS A 72 7.06 -0.92 2.37
C HIS A 72 6.42 0.47 2.53
N GLY A 73 6.79 1.20 3.58
CA GLY A 73 6.29 2.55 3.83
C GLY A 73 6.61 3.51 2.69
N MET A 74 7.85 3.50 2.18
CA MET A 74 8.24 4.33 1.03
C MET A 74 7.46 3.97 -0.23
N ALA A 75 7.30 2.68 -0.53
CA ALA A 75 6.53 2.22 -1.68
C ALA A 75 5.08 2.70 -1.62
N PHE A 76 4.45 2.59 -0.44
CA PHE A 76 3.07 3.03 -0.23
C PHE A 76 2.91 4.56 -0.22
N ILE A 77 3.90 5.31 0.26
CA ILE A 77 3.89 6.78 0.12
C ILE A 77 3.93 7.17 -1.37
N LEU A 78 4.82 6.57 -2.16
CA LEU A 78 4.90 6.84 -3.61
C LEU A 78 3.59 6.46 -4.33
N PHE A 79 3.02 5.31 -3.99
CA PHE A 79 1.75 4.86 -4.51
C PHE A 79 0.59 5.79 -4.10
N GLY A 80 0.56 6.23 -2.85
CA GLY A 80 -0.42 7.19 -2.32
C GLY A 80 -0.32 8.56 -3.01
N LEU A 81 0.88 9.06 -3.26
CA LEU A 81 1.11 10.29 -4.03
C LEU A 81 0.61 10.16 -5.47
N GLY A 82 0.90 9.04 -6.14
CA GLY A 82 0.37 8.77 -7.49
C GLY A 82 -1.15 8.71 -7.51
N THR A 83 -1.74 8.01 -6.53
CA THR A 83 -3.19 7.86 -6.39
C THR A 83 -3.88 9.20 -6.12
N ALA A 84 -3.39 9.99 -5.16
CA ALA A 84 -3.93 11.32 -4.87
C ALA A 84 -3.78 12.28 -6.07
N GLY A 85 -2.65 12.20 -6.80
CA GLY A 85 -2.45 12.96 -8.02
C GLY A 85 -3.46 12.64 -9.12
N LEU A 86 -3.76 11.35 -9.33
CA LEU A 86 -4.83 10.92 -10.23
C LEU A 86 -6.21 11.36 -9.72
N PHE A 87 -6.44 11.23 -8.41
CA PHE A 87 -7.72 11.56 -7.80
C PHE A 87 -8.06 13.05 -7.88
N ALA A 88 -7.05 13.93 -7.82
CA ALA A 88 -7.21 15.36 -8.04
C ALA A 88 -7.76 15.73 -9.43
N LEU A 89 -7.74 14.80 -10.40
CA LEU A 89 -8.31 14.98 -11.74
C LEU A 89 -9.76 14.47 -11.86
N VAL A 90 -10.26 13.72 -10.87
CA VAL A 90 -11.59 13.08 -10.90
C VAL A 90 -12.73 14.12 -10.95
N ASP A 91 -12.56 15.27 -10.32
CA ASP A 91 -13.56 16.36 -10.34
C ASP A 91 -13.80 16.91 -11.76
N ARG A 92 -12.80 16.78 -12.65
CA ARG A 92 -12.89 17.24 -14.04
C ARG A 92 -13.39 16.15 -14.96
N ASP A 93 -12.92 14.92 -14.76
CA ASP A 93 -13.33 13.76 -15.53
C ASP A 93 -13.41 12.51 -14.65
N ARG A 94 -14.63 12.05 -14.41
CA ARG A 94 -14.89 10.85 -13.60
C ARG A 94 -14.32 9.57 -14.23
N ARG A 95 -13.97 9.58 -15.52
CA ARG A 95 -13.28 8.46 -16.19
C ARG A 95 -11.89 8.21 -15.60
N VAL A 96 -11.28 9.18 -14.91
CA VAL A 96 -9.99 8.99 -14.23
C VAL A 96 -10.05 7.94 -13.12
N LEU A 97 -11.24 7.64 -12.58
CA LEU A 97 -11.40 6.52 -11.63
C LEU A 97 -10.97 5.17 -12.23
N PHE A 98 -11.17 4.98 -13.54
CA PHE A 98 -10.64 3.81 -14.23
C PHE A 98 -9.11 3.82 -14.26
N GLY A 99 -8.49 5.00 -14.40
CA GLY A 99 -7.04 5.18 -14.29
C GLY A 99 -6.51 4.83 -12.91
N VAL A 100 -7.22 5.20 -11.84
CA VAL A 100 -6.87 4.81 -10.46
C VAL A 100 -6.97 3.29 -10.28
N PHE A 101 -8.04 2.67 -10.77
CA PHE A 101 -8.21 1.21 -10.74
C PHE A 101 -7.08 0.51 -11.52
N MET A 102 -6.76 0.98 -12.73
CA MET A 102 -5.66 0.44 -13.52
C MET A 102 -4.32 0.62 -12.81
N PHE A 103 -4.08 1.77 -12.18
CA PHE A 103 -2.87 2.04 -11.41
C PHE A 103 -2.72 1.07 -10.24
N PHE A 104 -3.82 0.75 -9.54
CA PHE A 104 -3.86 -0.30 -8.53
C PHE A 104 -3.52 -1.68 -9.12
N CYS A 105 -4.14 -2.07 -10.25
CA CYS A 105 -3.81 -3.34 -10.90
C CYS A 105 -2.33 -3.42 -11.33
N CYS A 106 -1.76 -2.33 -11.85
CA CYS A 106 -0.34 -2.27 -12.19
C CYS A 106 0.54 -2.42 -10.95
N PHE A 107 0.15 -1.84 -9.81
CA PHE A 107 0.86 -2.00 -8.55
C PHE A 107 0.82 -3.46 -8.06
N GLU A 108 -0.32 -4.14 -8.16
CA GLU A 108 -0.43 -5.57 -7.83
C GLU A 108 0.53 -6.42 -8.67
N VAL A 109 0.49 -6.24 -9.99
CA VAL A 109 1.37 -6.97 -10.91
C VAL A 109 2.84 -6.66 -10.61
N PHE A 110 3.18 -5.41 -10.35
CA PHE A 110 4.53 -5.01 -9.97
C PHE A 110 4.98 -5.66 -8.66
N ALA A 111 4.14 -5.66 -7.63
CA ALA A 111 4.47 -6.26 -6.33
C ALA A 111 4.70 -7.77 -6.45
N LEU A 112 3.80 -8.48 -7.15
CA LEU A 112 3.95 -9.92 -7.40
C LEU A 112 5.18 -10.22 -8.27
N ALA A 113 5.43 -9.42 -9.31
CA ALA A 113 6.60 -9.59 -10.15
C ALA A 113 7.91 -9.35 -9.38
N MET A 114 7.95 -8.35 -8.49
CA MET A 114 9.09 -8.07 -7.63
C MET A 114 9.36 -9.23 -6.66
N ILE A 115 8.33 -9.78 -6.03
CA ILE A 115 8.50 -10.96 -5.16
C ILE A 115 8.96 -12.18 -5.98
N MET A 116 8.45 -12.35 -7.21
CA MET A 116 8.89 -13.41 -8.11
C MET A 116 10.37 -13.29 -8.47
N THR A 117 10.88 -12.06 -8.71
CA THR A 117 12.30 -11.84 -9.01
C THR A 117 13.21 -12.03 -7.81
N LEU A 118 12.73 -11.76 -6.58
CA LEU A 118 13.44 -12.12 -5.35
C LEU A 118 13.56 -13.64 -5.17
N GLY A 119 12.50 -14.37 -5.50
CA GLY A 119 12.55 -15.82 -5.60
C GLY A 119 11.16 -16.45 -5.59
N ALA A 120 10.92 -17.33 -6.56
CA ALA A 120 9.66 -18.08 -6.67
C ALA A 120 9.32 -18.90 -5.41
N TRP A 121 10.34 -19.31 -4.62
CA TRP A 121 10.16 -20.03 -3.37
C TRP A 121 9.39 -19.22 -2.31
N LEU A 122 9.41 -17.89 -2.39
CA LEU A 122 8.64 -17.03 -1.48
C LEU A 122 7.16 -17.35 -1.58
N PHE A 123 6.64 -17.69 -2.77
CA PHE A 123 5.23 -18.04 -2.95
C PHE A 123 4.82 -19.38 -2.34
N HIS A 124 5.77 -20.24 -1.97
CA HIS A 124 5.46 -21.44 -1.17
C HIS A 124 5.16 -21.10 0.29
N THR A 125 5.70 -19.98 0.78
CA THR A 125 5.53 -19.51 2.17
C THR A 125 4.51 -18.38 2.29
N LEU A 126 4.50 -17.49 1.30
CA LEU A 126 3.64 -16.31 1.20
C LEU A 126 2.81 -16.42 -0.05
N PRO A 127 1.64 -17.07 0.05
CA PRO A 127 0.87 -17.32 -1.14
C PRO A 127 0.35 -16.02 -1.80
N PRO A 128 0.28 -15.94 -3.14
CA PRO A 128 -0.08 -14.70 -3.84
C PRO A 128 -1.40 -14.05 -3.39
N TRP A 129 -2.38 -14.85 -2.98
CA TRP A 129 -3.68 -14.35 -2.55
C TRP A 129 -3.63 -13.57 -1.23
N THR A 130 -2.63 -13.79 -0.38
CA THR A 130 -2.47 -13.02 0.86
C THR A 130 -2.00 -11.61 0.56
N ILE A 131 -1.12 -11.45 -0.44
CA ILE A 131 -0.64 -10.15 -0.93
C ILE A 131 -1.80 -9.39 -1.59
N ILE A 132 -2.50 -10.05 -2.52
CA ILE A 132 -3.66 -9.46 -3.20
C ILE A 132 -4.74 -9.04 -2.19
N GLY A 133 -5.03 -9.89 -1.20
CA GLY A 133 -6.00 -9.60 -0.15
C GLY A 133 -5.61 -8.38 0.69
N GLY A 134 -4.36 -8.32 1.15
CA GLY A 134 -3.85 -7.19 1.93
C GLY A 134 -3.89 -5.88 1.16
N ASN A 135 -3.45 -5.90 -0.10
CA ASN A 135 -3.47 -4.72 -0.95
C ASN A 135 -4.89 -4.30 -1.34
N LEU A 136 -5.81 -5.24 -1.55
CA LEU A 136 -7.21 -4.91 -1.80
C LEU A 136 -7.82 -4.17 -0.60
N VAL A 137 -7.57 -4.64 0.63
CA VAL A 137 -8.01 -3.96 1.85
C VAL A 137 -7.40 -2.55 1.92
N ALA A 138 -6.10 -2.42 1.64
CA ALA A 138 -5.43 -1.13 1.62
C ALA A 138 -6.02 -0.20 0.56
N GLY A 139 -6.23 -0.68 -0.67
CA GLY A 139 -6.82 0.08 -1.76
C GLY A 139 -8.23 0.57 -1.44
N LEU A 140 -9.06 -0.26 -0.80
CA LEU A 140 -10.39 0.13 -0.33
C LEU A 140 -10.34 1.24 0.74
N ILE A 141 -9.42 1.12 1.71
CA ILE A 141 -9.22 2.14 2.75
C ILE A 141 -8.73 3.45 2.13
N MET A 142 -7.73 3.39 1.26
CA MET A 142 -7.18 4.55 0.56
C MET A 142 -8.26 5.27 -0.26
N MET A 143 -9.05 4.50 -1.01
CA MET A 143 -10.15 5.00 -1.81
C MET A 143 -11.23 5.67 -0.93
N ALA A 144 -11.58 5.05 0.20
CA ALA A 144 -12.55 5.61 1.14
C ALA A 144 -12.09 6.96 1.73
N ILE A 145 -10.81 7.10 2.07
CA ILE A 145 -10.23 8.36 2.57
C ILE A 145 -10.33 9.45 1.50
N LEU A 146 -9.89 9.16 0.27
CA LEU A 146 -9.92 10.13 -0.84
C LEU A 146 -11.34 10.61 -1.17
N PHE A 147 -12.32 9.70 -1.21
CA PHE A 147 -13.72 10.09 -1.42
C PHE A 147 -14.28 10.93 -0.27
N ARG A 148 -13.95 10.59 0.98
CA ARG A 148 -14.38 11.35 2.16
C ARG A 148 -13.84 12.77 2.12
N ASP A 149 -12.55 12.94 1.88
CA ASP A 149 -11.91 14.27 1.93
C ASP A 149 -12.38 15.18 0.78
N HIS A 150 -12.65 14.60 -0.40
CA HIS A 150 -13.26 15.34 -1.51
C HIS A 150 -14.73 15.70 -1.25
N SER A 151 -15.53 14.81 -0.66
CA SER A 151 -16.93 15.09 -0.33
C SER A 151 -17.08 16.15 0.77
N VAL A 152 -16.24 16.12 1.81
CA VAL A 152 -16.19 17.16 2.85
C VAL A 152 -15.79 18.51 2.26
N SER A 153 -14.80 18.52 1.36
CA SER A 153 -14.36 19.75 0.67
C SER A 153 -15.47 20.42 -0.16
N LEU A 154 -16.42 19.65 -0.71
CA LEU A 154 -17.57 20.20 -1.42
C LEU A 154 -18.63 20.78 -0.48
N GLY A 155 -18.87 20.11 0.67
CA GLY A 155 -19.81 20.57 1.69
C GLY A 155 -19.43 21.91 2.30
N GLU A 156 -18.15 22.08 2.68
CA GLU A 156 -17.66 23.32 3.29
C GLU A 156 -17.80 24.54 2.35
N VAL A 157 -17.55 24.34 1.04
CA VAL A 157 -17.71 25.42 0.05
C VAL A 157 -19.17 25.84 -0.07
N LEU A 158 -20.11 24.89 -0.14
CA LEU A 158 -21.54 25.20 -0.24
C LEU A 158 -22.04 25.98 0.98
N THR A 159 -21.59 25.62 2.19
CA THR A 159 -21.96 26.34 3.43
C THR A 159 -21.27 27.69 3.59
N SER A 160 -20.19 27.97 2.85
CA SER A 160 -19.48 29.26 2.90
C SER A 160 -20.03 30.32 1.93
N VAL A 161 -20.94 29.92 1.05
CA VAL A 161 -21.60 30.77 0.05
C VAL A 161 -22.99 31.24 0.53
N GLU A 162 -23.50 30.67 1.63
CA GLU A 162 -24.70 31.12 2.35
C GLU A 162 -24.35 32.14 3.44
#